data_AF-W1XZR7-F1
#
_entry.id   AF-W1XZR7-F1
#
_cell.length_a   1.000
_cell.length_b   1.000
_cell.length_c   1.000
_cell.angle_alpha   90.00
_cell.angle_beta   90.00
_cell.angle_gamma   90.00
#
_symmetry.space_group_name_H-M   'P 1'
#
loop_
_entity.id
_entity.type
_entity.pdbx_description
1 polymer ?
#
loop_
_entity_poly.entity_id
_entity_poly.type
_entity_poly.pdbx_seq_one_letter_code
_entity_poly.pdbx_strand_id
1 'polypeptide(L)'
;MKVLDKENKSIINAWNVLFEDNDYQTLIKELDSFLDETKALREAGYNNSEIGKQQLSKVDKLEQSFKTFAISKLQSINDQLCTMQNEALKHDVDNPHAEIIKRQDLQARLSLITNDEAIALIKHLAPTDTKIYEIYLYENLINNRFNELEKKHIAKDFEKLKEKVLHPYSDEIEYKRLVSERNTLNTLKMNYLGIPATKDEAGYIGVRSVKQRYLDVLSNNE
;
A
#
# COMPACT_ATOMS: atom_id res chain seq x y z
N MET A 1 -16.11 -13.52 -26.11
CA MET A 1 -16.10 -14.04 -24.73
C MET A 1 -14.71 -14.57 -24.34
N LYS A 2 -13.66 -13.74 -24.51
CA LYS A 2 -12.25 -14.06 -24.17
C LYS A 2 -11.49 -12.86 -23.54
N VAL A 3 -12.19 -11.75 -23.31
CA VAL A 3 -11.59 -10.50 -22.79
C VAL A 3 -11.85 -10.34 -21.28
N LEU A 4 -12.95 -10.91 -20.78
CA LEU A 4 -13.31 -10.87 -19.35
C LEU A 4 -12.41 -11.74 -18.45
N ASP A 5 -11.66 -12.70 -19.00
CA ASP A 5 -10.77 -13.57 -18.22
C ASP A 5 -9.40 -12.93 -17.90
N LYS A 6 -9.03 -11.84 -18.58
CA LYS A 6 -7.81 -11.07 -18.25
C LYS A 6 -8.08 -9.95 -17.24
N GLU A 7 -9.27 -9.35 -17.27
CA GLU A 7 -9.62 -8.28 -16.33
C GLU A 7 -9.97 -8.82 -14.93
N ASN A 8 -10.44 -10.06 -14.80
CA ASN A 8 -10.71 -10.70 -13.50
C ASN A 8 -9.50 -11.34 -12.81
N LYS A 9 -8.31 -11.33 -13.44
CA LYS A 9 -7.07 -11.88 -12.85
C LYS A 9 -6.30 -10.89 -11.97
N SER A 10 -6.85 -9.70 -11.72
CA SER A 10 -6.14 -8.60 -11.05
C SER A 10 -6.92 -7.98 -9.88
N ILE A 11 -7.83 -8.72 -9.23
CA ILE A 11 -7.96 -8.51 -7.78
C ILE A 11 -6.85 -9.36 -7.18
N ILE A 12 -5.62 -8.83 -7.22
CA ILE A 12 -4.53 -9.42 -6.45
C ILE A 12 -5.02 -9.36 -5.01
N ASN A 13 -5.34 -10.55 -4.48
CA ASN A 13 -5.86 -10.67 -3.16
C ASN A 13 -4.80 -10.07 -2.23
N ALA A 14 -5.15 -9.02 -1.48
CA ALA A 14 -4.17 -8.28 -0.67
C ALA A 14 -3.48 -9.17 0.38
N TRP A 15 -4.07 -10.33 0.66
CA TRP A 15 -3.52 -11.38 1.51
C TRP A 15 -2.42 -12.21 0.87
N ASN A 16 -2.21 -12.12 -0.45
CA ASN A 16 -1.12 -12.81 -1.15
C ASN A 16 0.26 -12.39 -0.62
N VAL A 17 0.39 -11.15 -0.11
CA VAL A 17 1.61 -10.67 0.57
C VAL A 17 2.03 -11.56 1.74
N LEU A 18 1.10 -12.31 2.32
CA LEU A 18 1.33 -13.29 3.37
C LEU A 18 1.29 -14.72 2.80
N PHE A 19 0.21 -15.08 2.11
CA PHE A 19 -0.04 -16.50 1.79
C PHE A 19 0.78 -17.05 0.62
N GLU A 20 1.35 -16.18 -0.22
CA GLU A 20 2.27 -16.57 -1.29
C GLU A 20 3.74 -16.33 -0.91
N ASP A 21 4.00 -15.79 0.29
CA ASP A 21 5.35 -15.51 0.78
C ASP A 21 5.95 -16.73 1.50
N ASN A 22 7.10 -17.21 1.00
CA ASN A 22 7.75 -18.41 1.52
C ASN A 22 8.23 -18.27 2.96
N ASP A 23 8.70 -17.09 3.36
CA ASP A 23 9.17 -16.83 4.72
C ASP A 23 7.98 -16.84 5.67
N TYR A 24 6.86 -16.24 5.26
CA TYR A 24 5.61 -16.32 6.01
C TYR A 24 5.10 -17.76 6.16
N GLN A 25 5.08 -18.54 5.08
CA GLN A 25 4.66 -19.93 5.13
C GLN A 25 5.55 -20.78 6.05
N THR A 26 6.84 -20.45 6.13
CA THR A 26 7.77 -21.10 7.07
C THR A 26 7.40 -20.77 8.51
N LEU A 27 7.11 -19.50 8.83
CA LEU A 27 6.66 -19.10 10.16
C LEU A 27 5.32 -19.74 10.56
N ILE A 28 4.40 -19.92 9.62
CA ILE A 28 3.15 -20.65 9.88
C ILE A 28 3.43 -22.12 10.23
N LYS A 29 4.31 -22.80 9.49
CA LYS A 29 4.70 -24.18 9.82
C LYS A 29 5.37 -24.31 11.18
N GLU A 30 6.19 -23.34 11.57
CA GLU A 30 6.80 -23.28 12.90
C GLU A 30 5.74 -23.11 13.99
N LEU A 31 4.74 -22.24 13.77
CA LEU A 31 3.60 -22.08 14.66
C LEU A 31 2.79 -23.38 14.80
N ASP A 32 2.47 -24.04 13.70
CA ASP A 32 1.70 -25.30 13.71
C ASP A 32 2.48 -26.39 14.45
N SER A 33 3.77 -26.54 14.17
CA SER A 33 4.65 -27.50 14.86
C SER A 33 4.70 -27.24 16.37
N PHE A 34 4.78 -25.96 16.78
CA PHE A 34 4.74 -25.56 18.18
C PHE A 34 3.41 -25.93 18.87
N LEU A 35 2.28 -25.75 18.18
CA LEU A 35 0.97 -26.12 18.71
C LEU A 35 0.81 -27.65 18.81
N ASP A 36 1.31 -28.40 17.83
CA ASP A 36 1.31 -29.86 17.84
C ASP A 36 2.20 -30.43 18.96
N GLU A 37 3.39 -29.86 19.18
CA GLU A 37 4.25 -30.21 20.32
C GLU A 37 3.54 -29.95 21.66
N THR A 38 2.86 -28.81 21.78
CA THR A 38 2.10 -28.46 22.99
C THR A 38 0.97 -29.45 23.24
N LYS A 39 0.25 -29.85 22.19
CA LYS A 39 -0.80 -30.85 22.24
C LYS A 39 -0.26 -32.21 22.68
N ALA A 40 0.85 -32.66 22.09
CA ALA A 40 1.50 -33.93 22.42
C ALA A 40 1.96 -34.00 23.89
N LEU A 41 2.54 -32.92 24.43
CA LEU A 41 2.89 -32.85 25.85
C LEU A 41 1.64 -32.98 26.74
N ARG A 42 0.54 -32.34 26.36
CA ARG A 42 -0.71 -32.46 27.13
C ARG A 42 -1.27 -33.89 27.08
N GLU A 43 -1.28 -34.52 25.92
CA GLU A 43 -1.71 -35.92 25.73
C GLU A 43 -0.83 -36.92 26.50
N ALA A 44 0.46 -36.61 26.67
CA ALA A 44 1.38 -37.38 27.51
C ALA A 44 1.16 -37.20 29.02
N GLY A 45 0.21 -36.34 29.44
CA GLY A 45 -0.19 -36.17 30.84
C GLY A 45 0.62 -35.13 31.62
N TYR A 46 1.45 -34.32 30.96
CA TYR A 46 2.13 -33.20 31.61
C TYR A 46 1.12 -32.16 32.09
N ASN A 47 1.34 -31.58 33.27
CA ASN A 47 0.47 -30.53 33.77
C ASN A 47 0.77 -29.17 33.08
N ASN A 48 -0.20 -28.25 33.12
CA ASN A 48 -0.07 -26.95 32.45
C ASN A 48 1.15 -26.12 32.94
N SER A 49 1.61 -26.32 34.18
CA SER A 49 2.80 -25.62 34.69
C SER A 49 4.09 -26.16 34.05
N GLU A 50 4.20 -27.47 33.88
CA GLU A 50 5.33 -28.13 33.22
C GLU A 50 5.39 -27.77 31.73
N ILE A 51 4.25 -27.79 31.05
CA ILE A 51 4.14 -27.36 29.65
C ILE A 51 4.53 -25.89 29.53
N GLY A 52 4.02 -25.03 30.42
CA GLY A 52 4.36 -23.60 30.46
C GLY A 52 5.86 -23.33 30.59
N LYS A 53 6.57 -24.08 31.46
CA LYS A 53 8.03 -23.94 31.59
C LYS A 53 8.80 -24.23 30.30
N GLN A 54 8.28 -25.13 29.46
CA GLN A 54 8.93 -25.52 28.21
C GLN A 54 8.51 -24.65 27.02
N GLN A 55 7.23 -24.25 26.97
CA GLN A 55 6.61 -23.69 25.76
C GLN A 55 6.42 -22.16 25.83
N LEU A 56 6.33 -21.53 27.00
CA LEU A 56 6.01 -20.10 27.11
C LEU A 56 7.05 -19.21 26.41
N SER A 57 8.33 -19.53 26.54
CA SER A 57 9.40 -18.77 25.85
C SER A 57 9.36 -18.90 24.32
N LYS A 58 8.75 -19.97 23.79
CA LYS A 58 8.57 -20.17 22.34
C LYS A 58 7.41 -19.31 21.82
N VAL A 59 6.38 -19.04 22.64
CA VAL A 59 5.30 -18.10 22.29
C VAL A 59 5.89 -16.72 21.99
N ASP A 60 6.68 -16.17 22.91
CA ASP A 60 7.29 -14.84 22.75
C ASP A 60 8.22 -14.78 21.54
N LYS A 61 8.99 -15.85 21.30
CA LYS A 61 9.86 -15.97 20.12
C LYS A 61 9.06 -15.96 18.82
N LEU A 62 8.00 -16.75 18.72
CA LEU A 62 7.14 -16.80 17.52
C LEU A 62 6.48 -15.44 17.26
N GLU A 63 5.92 -14.79 18.28
CA GLU A 63 5.34 -13.45 18.14
C GLU A 63 6.40 -12.45 17.65
N GLN A 64 7.63 -12.52 18.18
CA GLN A 64 8.72 -11.66 17.73
C GLN A 64 9.16 -11.95 16.29
N SER A 65 9.16 -13.22 15.86
CA SER A 65 9.44 -13.60 14.48
C SER A 65 8.39 -13.04 13.52
N PHE A 66 7.09 -13.15 13.85
CA PHE A 66 6.01 -12.54 13.05
C PHE A 66 6.13 -11.01 13.00
N LYS A 67 6.51 -10.34 14.10
CA LYS A 67 6.78 -8.89 14.09
C LYS A 67 7.91 -8.54 13.13
N THR A 68 9.02 -9.27 13.22
CA THR A 68 10.22 -9.03 12.43
C THR A 68 9.93 -9.21 10.94
N PHE A 69 9.21 -10.27 10.59
CA PHE A 69 8.72 -10.50 9.23
C PHE A 69 7.88 -9.31 8.73
N ALA A 70 6.86 -8.91 9.50
CA ALA A 70 5.96 -7.82 9.09
C ALA A 70 6.68 -6.47 8.94
N ILE A 71 7.65 -6.16 9.82
CA ILE A 71 8.48 -4.96 9.72
C ILE A 71 9.31 -4.99 8.44
N SER A 72 10.01 -6.09 8.18
CA SER A 72 10.83 -6.27 6.99
C SER A 72 10.00 -6.14 5.70
N LYS A 73 8.84 -6.81 5.66
CA LYS A 73 7.94 -6.78 4.51
C LYS A 73 7.37 -5.39 4.27
N LEU A 74 6.92 -4.69 5.32
CA LEU A 74 6.45 -3.31 5.21
C LEU A 74 7.54 -2.37 4.70
N GLN A 75 8.77 -2.53 5.19
CA GLN A 75 9.92 -1.74 4.74
C GLN A 75 10.19 -1.99 3.25
N SER A 76 10.26 -3.25 2.82
CA SER A 76 10.44 -3.61 1.41
C SER A 76 9.37 -3.00 0.50
N ILE A 77 8.10 -3.04 0.91
CA ILE A 77 7.00 -2.41 0.14
C ILE A 77 7.17 -0.89 0.09
N ASN A 78 7.52 -0.24 1.21
CA ASN A 78 7.75 1.20 1.23
C ASN A 78 8.92 1.61 0.32
N ASP A 79 10.00 0.83 0.30
CA ASP A 79 11.17 1.08 -0.53
C ASP A 79 10.82 0.95 -2.02
N GLN A 80 10.00 -0.04 -2.40
CA GLN A 80 9.50 -0.20 -3.76
C GLN A 80 8.61 0.99 -4.17
N LEU A 81 7.67 1.39 -3.31
CA LEU A 81 6.82 2.56 -3.55
C LEU A 81 7.66 3.85 -3.71
N CYS A 82 8.68 4.03 -2.88
CA CYS A 82 9.61 5.16 -2.96
C CYS A 82 10.43 5.13 -4.26
N THR A 83 10.85 3.94 -4.70
CA THR A 83 11.59 3.78 -5.96
C THR A 83 10.74 4.17 -7.15
N MET A 84 9.49 3.67 -7.23
CA MET A 84 8.55 4.04 -8.29
C MET A 84 8.30 5.57 -8.31
N GLN A 85 8.19 6.19 -7.13
CA GLN A 85 8.06 7.63 -6.98
C GLN A 85 9.27 8.40 -7.53
N ASN A 86 10.49 7.95 -7.18
CA ASN A 86 11.72 8.62 -7.56
C ASN A 86 12.06 8.44 -9.04
N GLU A 87 11.73 7.29 -9.64
CA GLU A 87 11.90 7.05 -11.07
C GLU A 87 11.03 7.99 -11.90
N ALA A 88 9.79 8.24 -11.47
CA ALA A 88 8.90 9.22 -12.10
C ALA A 88 9.40 10.68 -11.94
N LEU A 89 10.19 10.96 -10.90
CA LEU A 89 10.76 12.29 -10.64
C LEU A 89 12.11 12.54 -11.34
N LYS A 90 12.72 11.53 -11.98
CA LYS A 90 13.93 11.69 -12.80
C LYS A 90 13.60 12.36 -14.13
N HIS A 91 13.25 13.64 -14.09
CA HIS A 91 13.26 14.52 -15.24
C HIS A 91 14.16 15.73 -14.99
N ASP A 92 15.03 15.98 -15.97
CA ASP A 92 16.11 16.96 -16.03
C ASP A 92 15.85 18.26 -15.29
N VAL A 93 16.70 18.53 -14.30
CA VAL A 93 17.08 19.90 -13.94
C VAL A 93 18.54 20.11 -14.33
N ASP A 94 18.84 19.87 -15.61
CA ASP A 94 20.18 20.10 -16.16
C ASP A 94 20.51 21.60 -16.24
N ASN A 95 19.51 22.50 -16.13
CA ASN A 95 19.72 23.94 -16.14
C ASN A 95 18.64 24.75 -15.37
N PRO A 96 18.93 25.18 -14.12
CA PRO A 96 18.01 26.00 -13.31
C PRO A 96 17.61 27.34 -13.97
N HIS A 97 18.50 27.97 -14.72
CA HIS A 97 18.21 29.25 -15.39
C HIS A 97 17.19 29.09 -16.51
N ALA A 98 17.33 28.03 -17.32
CA ALA A 98 16.37 27.72 -18.38
C ALA A 98 14.97 27.45 -17.80
N GLU A 99 14.89 26.81 -16.63
CA GLU A 99 13.61 26.53 -15.97
C GLU A 99 12.94 27.80 -15.44
N ILE A 100 13.70 28.77 -14.90
CA ILE A 100 13.17 30.08 -14.49
C ILE A 100 12.57 30.82 -15.70
N ILE A 101 13.29 30.83 -16.83
CA ILE A 101 12.82 31.47 -18.06
C ILE A 101 11.51 30.81 -18.55
N LYS A 102 11.44 29.48 -18.56
CA LYS A 102 10.21 28.74 -18.93
C LYS A 102 9.03 29.11 -18.03
N ARG A 103 9.24 29.22 -16.71
CA ARG A 103 8.20 29.62 -15.76
C ARG A 103 7.70 31.04 -16.02
N GLN A 104 8.61 31.98 -16.26
CA GLN A 104 8.27 33.37 -16.55
C GLN A 104 7.52 33.49 -17.89
N ASP A 105 7.97 32.79 -18.93
CA ASP A 105 7.30 32.75 -20.23
C ASP A 105 5.87 32.21 -20.11
N LEU A 106 5.69 31.08 -19.42
CA LEU A 106 4.36 30.52 -19.22
C LEU A 106 3.44 31.49 -18.45
N GLN A 107 3.94 32.10 -17.37
CA GLN A 107 3.16 33.07 -16.61
C GLN A 107 2.75 34.28 -17.46
N ALA A 108 3.65 34.78 -18.32
CA ALA A 108 3.35 35.87 -19.25
C ALA A 108 2.34 35.44 -20.33
N ARG A 109 2.44 34.22 -20.86
CA ARG A 109 1.45 33.69 -21.81
C ARG A 109 0.07 33.58 -21.18
N LEU A 110 -0.01 33.05 -19.94
CA LEU A 110 -1.27 32.92 -19.21
C LEU A 110 -1.94 34.26 -18.87
N SER A 111 -1.16 35.34 -18.72
CA SER A 111 -1.72 36.68 -18.49
C SER A 111 -2.29 37.33 -19.76
N LEU A 112 -1.87 36.87 -20.95
CA LEU A 112 -2.28 37.44 -22.24
C LEU A 112 -3.45 36.70 -22.91
N ILE A 113 -3.60 35.39 -22.70
CA ILE A 113 -4.69 34.59 -23.30
C ILE A 113 -6.05 34.95 -22.68
N THR A 114 -7.15 34.64 -23.35
CA THR A 114 -8.54 34.76 -22.86
C THR A 114 -8.94 33.61 -21.91
N ASN A 115 -10.07 33.74 -21.21
CA ASN A 115 -10.58 32.66 -20.34
C ASN A 115 -10.91 31.40 -21.16
N ASP A 116 -11.54 31.55 -22.32
CA ASP A 116 -11.89 30.43 -23.20
C ASP A 116 -10.64 29.71 -23.73
N GLU A 117 -9.61 30.46 -24.13
CA GLU A 117 -8.33 29.89 -24.56
C GLU A 117 -7.63 29.14 -23.41
N ALA A 118 -7.68 29.69 -22.19
CA ALA A 118 -7.13 29.02 -21.01
C ALA A 118 -7.87 27.73 -20.66
N ILE A 119 -9.21 27.73 -20.76
CA ILE A 119 -10.04 26.54 -20.56
C ILE A 119 -9.67 25.46 -21.58
N ALA A 120 -9.55 25.83 -22.86
CA ALA A 120 -9.15 24.91 -23.91
C ALA A 120 -7.75 24.34 -23.67
N LEU A 121 -6.78 25.20 -23.30
CA LEU A 121 -5.43 24.79 -22.96
C LEU A 121 -5.43 23.70 -21.88
N ILE A 122 -6.03 23.99 -20.73
CA ILE A 122 -6.02 23.09 -19.56
C ILE A 122 -6.67 21.74 -19.88
N LYS A 123 -7.74 21.72 -20.69
CA LYS A 123 -8.43 20.48 -21.10
C LYS A 123 -7.58 19.58 -22.00
N HIS A 124 -6.59 20.13 -22.69
CA HIS A 124 -5.73 19.40 -23.61
C HIS A 124 -4.35 19.05 -23.01
N LEU A 125 -4.06 19.45 -21.77
CA LEU A 125 -2.80 19.12 -21.11
C LEU A 125 -2.68 17.62 -20.84
N ALA A 126 -1.52 17.07 -21.18
CA ALA A 126 -1.14 15.71 -20.83
C ALA A 126 -0.48 15.69 -19.45
N PRO A 127 -0.89 14.81 -18.51
CA PRO A 127 -0.27 14.71 -17.19
C PRO A 127 1.23 14.40 -17.21
N THR A 128 1.70 13.64 -18.20
CA THR A 128 3.12 13.27 -18.34
C THR A 128 4.02 14.44 -18.72
N ASP A 129 3.45 15.45 -19.38
CA ASP A 129 4.20 16.61 -19.90
C ASP A 129 4.00 17.85 -19.02
N THR A 130 3.05 17.79 -18.09
CA THR A 130 2.68 18.92 -17.21
C THR A 130 3.48 18.86 -15.92
N LYS A 131 4.15 19.96 -15.58
CA LYS A 131 4.96 20.04 -14.37
C LYS A 131 4.15 20.51 -13.17
N ILE A 132 4.57 20.13 -11.95
CA ILE A 132 3.88 20.51 -10.70
C ILE A 132 3.73 22.04 -10.55
N TYR A 133 4.74 22.82 -10.95
CA TYR A 133 4.62 24.29 -10.86
C TYR A 133 3.55 24.85 -11.82
N GLU A 134 3.29 24.17 -12.96
CA GLU A 134 2.31 24.61 -13.94
C GLU A 134 0.91 24.45 -13.38
N ILE A 135 0.66 23.35 -12.65
CA ILE A 135 -0.59 23.16 -11.89
C ILE A 135 -0.86 24.34 -10.96
N TYR A 136 0.15 24.82 -10.24
CA TYR A 136 -0.01 26.00 -9.38
C TYR A 136 -0.36 27.26 -10.17
N LEU A 137 0.24 27.47 -11.35
CA LEU A 137 -0.09 28.62 -12.21
C LEU A 137 -1.52 28.53 -12.77
N TYR A 138 -1.95 27.34 -13.21
CA TYR A 138 -3.30 27.11 -13.69
C TYR A 138 -4.35 27.25 -12.57
N GLU A 139 -4.08 26.75 -11.37
CA GLU A 139 -4.96 26.90 -10.21
C GLU A 139 -5.14 28.37 -9.83
N ASN A 140 -4.05 29.14 -9.82
CA ASN A 140 -4.11 30.59 -9.61
C ASN A 140 -4.90 31.32 -10.68
N LEU A 141 -4.75 30.95 -11.95
CA LEU A 141 -5.53 31.51 -13.06
C LEU A 141 -7.02 31.25 -12.86
N ILE A 142 -7.40 30.00 -12.57
CA ILE A 142 -8.78 29.58 -12.34
C ILE A 142 -9.38 30.35 -11.14
N ASN A 143 -8.65 30.44 -10.04
CA ASN A 143 -9.17 31.05 -8.81
C ASN A 143 -9.37 32.56 -8.93
N ASN A 144 -8.45 33.25 -9.62
CA ASN A 144 -8.43 34.72 -9.63
C ASN A 144 -9.14 35.35 -10.83
N ARG A 145 -9.33 34.60 -11.93
CA ARG A 145 -9.81 35.16 -13.19
C ARG A 145 -11.14 34.55 -13.67
N PHE A 146 -11.40 33.29 -13.35
CA PHE A 146 -12.60 32.62 -13.85
C PHE A 146 -13.83 32.95 -12.97
N ASN A 147 -14.98 33.07 -13.61
CA ASN A 147 -16.27 33.13 -12.95
C ASN A 147 -16.73 31.72 -12.52
N GLU A 148 -17.82 31.64 -11.75
CA GLU A 148 -18.30 30.38 -11.18
C GLU A 148 -18.77 29.35 -12.24
N LEU A 149 -19.28 29.79 -13.38
CA LEU A 149 -19.67 28.88 -14.47
C LEU A 149 -18.44 28.27 -15.14
N GLU A 150 -17.43 29.10 -15.42
CA GLU A 150 -16.15 28.70 -15.99
C GLU A 150 -15.41 27.71 -15.07
N LYS A 151 -15.36 28.00 -13.76
CA LYS A 151 -14.80 27.09 -12.75
C LYS A 151 -15.49 25.72 -12.77
N LYS A 152 -16.83 25.69 -12.77
CA LYS A 152 -17.59 24.44 -12.86
C LYS A 152 -17.32 23.68 -14.15
N HIS A 153 -17.11 24.39 -15.25
CA HIS A 153 -16.86 23.78 -16.56
C HIS A 153 -15.51 23.05 -16.66
N ILE A 154 -14.54 23.42 -15.81
CA ILE A 154 -13.19 22.84 -15.83
C ILE A 154 -12.82 22.04 -14.57
N ALA A 155 -13.59 22.17 -13.48
CA ALA A 155 -13.26 21.57 -12.18
C ALA A 155 -12.88 20.08 -12.26
N LYS A 156 -13.69 19.27 -12.97
CA LYS A 156 -13.44 17.83 -13.07
C LYS A 156 -12.16 17.50 -13.85
N ASP A 157 -11.93 18.18 -14.97
CA ASP A 157 -10.78 17.92 -15.84
C ASP A 157 -9.49 18.40 -15.16
N PHE A 158 -9.54 19.58 -14.52
CA PHE A 158 -8.41 20.14 -13.79
C PHE A 158 -8.06 19.30 -12.56
N GLU A 159 -9.04 18.83 -11.79
CA GLU A 159 -8.78 17.97 -10.63
C GLU A 159 -8.15 16.64 -11.07
N LYS A 160 -8.64 16.05 -12.17
CA LYS A 160 -8.07 14.83 -12.74
C LYS A 160 -6.63 15.06 -13.22
N LEU A 161 -6.34 16.20 -13.85
CA LEU A 161 -4.98 16.57 -14.25
C LEU A 161 -4.08 16.72 -13.03
N LYS A 162 -4.53 17.49 -12.03
CA LYS A 162 -3.82 17.73 -10.76
C LYS A 162 -3.47 16.42 -10.06
N GLU A 163 -4.44 15.53 -9.89
CA GLU A 163 -4.23 14.21 -9.27
C GLU A 163 -3.18 13.39 -10.03
N LYS A 164 -3.28 13.33 -11.36
CA LYS A 164 -2.32 12.57 -12.20
C LYS A 164 -0.92 13.17 -12.22
N VAL A 165 -0.78 14.49 -12.15
CA VAL A 165 0.54 15.16 -12.10
C VAL A 165 1.18 14.97 -10.72
N LEU A 166 0.39 15.04 -9.65
CA LEU A 166 0.89 14.84 -8.28
C LEU A 166 1.18 13.36 -7.97
N HIS A 167 0.43 12.45 -8.58
CA HIS A 167 0.49 11.01 -8.35
C HIS A 167 0.52 10.23 -9.70
N PRO A 168 1.61 10.32 -10.47
CA PRO A 168 1.69 9.77 -11.84
C PRO A 168 1.50 8.25 -11.92
N TYR A 169 1.92 7.54 -10.88
CA TYR A 169 1.83 6.07 -10.74
C TYR A 169 0.50 5.61 -10.09
N SER A 170 -0.40 6.53 -9.71
CA SER A 170 -1.64 6.18 -8.99
C SER A 170 -2.53 5.20 -9.74
N ASP A 171 -2.46 5.18 -11.07
CA ASP A 171 -3.23 4.28 -11.93
C ASP A 171 -2.53 2.95 -12.22
N GLU A 172 -1.24 2.81 -11.88
CA GLU A 172 -0.47 1.60 -12.13
C GLU A 172 -0.95 0.43 -11.26
N ILE A 173 -1.12 -0.73 -11.90
CA ILE A 173 -1.60 -1.95 -11.24
C ILE A 173 -0.66 -2.35 -10.10
N GLU A 174 0.65 -2.26 -10.32
CA GLU A 174 1.65 -2.59 -9.32
C GLU A 174 1.63 -1.63 -8.12
N TYR A 175 1.49 -0.33 -8.35
CA TYR A 175 1.35 0.64 -7.27
C TYR A 175 0.09 0.36 -6.42
N LYS A 176 -1.06 0.15 -7.08
CA LYS A 176 -2.33 -0.19 -6.39
C LYS A 176 -2.18 -1.47 -5.57
N ARG A 177 -1.50 -2.49 -6.11
CA ARG A 177 -1.19 -3.74 -5.41
C ARG A 177 -0.37 -3.46 -4.15
N LEU A 178 0.78 -2.79 -4.27
CA LEU A 178 1.67 -2.50 -3.15
C LEU A 178 0.98 -1.69 -2.05
N VAL A 179 0.15 -0.71 -2.40
CA VAL A 179 -0.66 0.06 -1.44
C VAL A 179 -1.65 -0.85 -0.71
N SER A 180 -2.33 -1.74 -1.44
CA SER A 180 -3.29 -2.70 -0.86
C SER A 180 -2.62 -3.69 0.10
N GLU A 181 -1.47 -4.24 -0.29
CA GLU A 181 -0.66 -5.16 0.52
C GLU A 181 -0.16 -4.47 1.80
N ARG A 182 0.39 -3.25 1.67
CA ARG A 182 0.82 -2.41 2.80
C ARG A 182 -0.31 -2.16 3.78
N ASN A 183 -1.50 -1.80 3.27
CA ASN A 183 -2.67 -1.54 4.10
C ASN A 183 -3.11 -2.80 4.87
N THR A 184 -3.11 -3.97 4.21
CA THR A 184 -3.44 -5.24 4.85
C THR A 184 -2.49 -5.55 6.01
N LEU A 185 -1.18 -5.41 5.81
CA LEU A 185 -0.18 -5.61 6.86
C LEU A 185 -0.35 -4.63 8.04
N ASN A 186 -0.66 -3.36 7.75
CA ASN A 186 -0.90 -2.35 8.78
C ASN A 186 -2.19 -2.62 9.57
N THR A 187 -3.27 -3.03 8.91
CA THR A 187 -4.54 -3.35 9.57
C THR A 187 -4.40 -4.55 10.51
N LEU A 188 -3.60 -5.54 10.14
CA LEU A 188 -3.28 -6.68 11.00
C LEU A 188 -2.49 -6.30 12.25
N LYS A 189 -1.80 -5.14 12.24
CA LYS A 189 -0.88 -4.71 13.31
C LYS A 189 0.18 -5.75 13.65
N MET A 190 0.51 -6.63 12.70
CA MET A 190 1.46 -7.73 12.90
C MET A 190 2.86 -7.20 13.22
N ASN A 191 3.23 -6.05 12.66
CA ASN A 191 4.47 -5.34 12.95
C ASN A 191 4.63 -4.90 14.42
N TYR A 192 3.53 -4.70 15.15
CA TYR A 192 3.56 -4.29 16.55
C TYR A 192 3.23 -5.45 17.50
N LEU A 193 2.21 -6.25 17.15
CA LEU A 193 1.66 -7.29 18.01
C LEU A 193 2.13 -8.70 17.68
N GLY A 194 2.70 -8.95 16.49
CA GLY A 194 3.15 -10.29 16.09
C GLY A 194 2.02 -11.28 15.88
N ILE A 195 0.80 -10.79 15.63
CA ILE A 195 -0.39 -11.63 15.50
C ILE A 195 -0.43 -12.23 14.09
N PRO A 196 -0.35 -13.56 13.94
CA PRO A 196 -0.44 -14.21 12.64
C PRO A 196 -1.87 -14.26 12.11
N ALA A 197 -1.98 -14.21 10.78
CA ALA A 197 -3.18 -14.50 10.03
C ALA A 197 -3.05 -15.89 9.40
N THR A 198 -4.04 -16.75 9.59
CA THR A 198 -4.08 -18.08 8.98
C THR A 198 -5.33 -18.25 8.18
N LYS A 199 -5.26 -19.04 7.12
CA LYS A 199 -6.38 -19.38 6.26
C LYS A 199 -6.91 -20.75 6.65
N ASP A 200 -8.23 -20.88 6.85
CA ASP A 200 -8.87 -22.16 7.09
C ASP A 200 -9.12 -22.93 5.77
N GLU A 201 -9.61 -24.16 5.87
CA GLU A 201 -9.90 -25.03 4.72
C GLU A 201 -10.96 -24.44 3.77
N ALA A 202 -11.89 -23.64 4.29
CA ALA A 202 -12.91 -22.94 3.52
C ALA A 202 -12.40 -21.61 2.92
N GLY A 203 -11.19 -21.20 3.28
CA GLY A 203 -10.52 -20.00 2.81
C GLY A 203 -10.81 -18.73 3.62
N TYR A 204 -11.48 -18.83 4.77
CA TYR A 204 -11.63 -17.72 5.69
C TYR A 204 -10.34 -17.43 6.44
N ILE A 205 -10.14 -16.16 6.75
CA ILE A 205 -8.90 -15.67 7.33
C ILE A 205 -9.15 -15.41 8.82
N GLY A 206 -8.47 -16.19 9.65
CA GLY A 206 -8.48 -16.06 11.10
C GLY A 206 -7.25 -15.30 11.60
N VAL A 207 -7.48 -14.25 12.37
CA VAL A 207 -6.41 -13.43 13.00
C VAL A 207 -6.46 -13.65 14.51
N ARG A 208 -5.50 -14.43 15.03
CA ARG A 208 -5.42 -14.80 16.46
C ARG A 208 -3.97 -14.86 16.90
N SER A 209 -3.67 -14.31 18.08
CA SER A 209 -2.30 -14.29 18.63
C SER A 209 -1.78 -15.70 18.89
N VAL A 210 -0.45 -15.85 18.86
CA VAL A 210 0.21 -17.12 19.20
C VAL A 210 -0.17 -17.52 20.63
N LYS A 211 -0.17 -16.56 21.56
CA LYS A 211 -0.60 -16.80 22.94
C LYS A 211 -2.03 -17.32 23.05
N GLN A 212 -2.99 -16.77 22.32
CA GLN A 212 -4.37 -17.26 22.37
C GLN A 212 -4.47 -18.69 21.84
N ARG A 213 -3.83 -18.98 20.70
CA ARG A 213 -3.82 -20.33 20.12
C ARG A 213 -3.18 -21.35 21.08
N TYR A 214 -2.09 -20.96 21.73
CA TYR A 214 -1.45 -21.76 22.78
C TYR A 214 -2.40 -22.06 23.95
N LEU A 215 -3.09 -21.03 24.46
CA LEU A 215 -4.07 -21.19 25.54
C LEU A 215 -5.24 -22.08 25.10
N ASP A 216 -5.75 -21.93 23.89
CA ASP A 216 -6.82 -22.78 23.35
C ASP A 216 -6.41 -24.27 23.37
N VAL A 217 -5.16 -24.60 23.01
CA VAL A 217 -4.64 -25.99 23.09
C VAL A 217 -4.57 -26.48 24.54
N LEU A 218 -4.30 -25.60 25.50
CA LEU A 218 -4.33 -25.90 26.94
C LEU A 218 -5.75 -25.95 27.53
N SER A 219 -6.78 -25.49 26.82
CA SER A 219 -8.17 -25.49 27.28
C SER A 219 -9.03 -26.58 26.63
N ASN A 220 -8.84 -26.88 25.35
CA ASN A 220 -9.76 -27.66 24.49
C ASN A 220 -9.91 -29.18 24.75
N ASN A 221 -9.63 -29.69 25.96
CA ASN A 221 -9.86 -31.10 26.33
C ASN A 221 -10.56 -31.26 27.70
N GLU A 222 -11.30 -30.23 28.14
CA GLU A 222 -12.38 -30.39 29.14
C GLU A 222 -13.70 -30.70 28.43
#